data_AF-A0A8T1N949-F1
#
_entry.id   AF-A0A8T1N949-F1
#
_cell.length_a   1.000
_cell.length_b   1.000
_cell.length_c   1.000
_cell.angle_alpha   90.00
_cell.angle_beta   90.00
_cell.angle_gamma   90.00
#
_symmetry.space_group_name_H-M   'P 1'
#
loop_
_entity.id
_entity.type
_entity.pdbx_description
1 polymer ?
#
loop_
_entity_poly.entity_id
_entity_poly.type
_entity_poly.pdbx_seq_one_letter_code
_entity_poly.pdbx_strand_id
1 'polypeptide(L)'
;MQRDETRANDFGTPEPPKEFKCPISMQVMHDPMIIASGMTFERFWIEQWFNEGNQTCPITHMKLDNLFMAPKSILKELIDAWSSQQGITIPDPYLKPNICSLFSRDSSVSSSIASFPSSVNNLNLHLSAVSIRSSGTDDILEILDDFSESRLSCRHGQKNAISEKLNHSTETYGNMLASLSRLAALSWGSQCKTVRDVNKTLQENKHACHTSISSSCVEPLINFLKDAYGLTDVKEQRDGAEVLLAILRNNSSEMLLFDKDGIYVLASYIETEITGEVLGIIEILSSQPEYKSMIVATGVLPSILKVLNTKTRDFHSIAMKILCNLSCNCDIGYHMVYLDCIPKLIRLLGDPDLARFCIEIIRNLCSIEEVRIAVAETSSCISNISQILETGTKEEQEHAAGVLLFVCREHADFCQLVMRDTILQSLVDLSLNGNSRGQIIASELLQLLEHVKDDPAKCSIPKTDLALLDISSSSSSQYEDKKPPFRAFRFFRKILSLYL
;
A
#
# COMPACT_ATOMS: atom_id res chain seq x y z
N MET A 1 35.01 45.59 22.01
CA MET A 1 33.74 46.36 22.02
C MET A 1 33.17 46.30 20.61
N GLN A 2 32.52 45.17 20.29
CA GLN A 2 31.76 45.01 19.05
C GLN A 2 30.44 45.76 19.24
N ARG A 3 30.12 46.66 18.32
CA ARG A 3 28.79 47.26 18.23
C ARG A 3 28.10 46.66 17.01
N ASP A 4 27.05 45.93 17.33
CA ASP A 4 26.00 45.47 16.44
C ASP A 4 25.14 46.68 16.05
N GLU A 5 24.71 46.78 14.79
CA GLU A 5 23.44 47.40 14.41
C GLU A 5 23.08 47.10 12.96
N THR A 6 21.79 46.86 12.78
CA THR A 6 21.16 46.00 11.78
C THR A 6 20.36 46.83 10.75
N ARG A 7 20.08 46.19 9.59
CA ARG A 7 18.98 46.42 8.62
C ARG A 7 19.12 47.54 7.57
N ALA A 8 19.14 47.16 6.29
CA ALA A 8 17.95 47.22 5.42
C ALA A 8 18.20 46.67 3.99
N ASN A 9 17.15 46.02 3.46
CA ASN A 9 16.80 45.76 2.05
C ASN A 9 17.61 44.76 1.20
N ASP A 10 17.11 43.52 1.14
CA ASP A 10 17.15 42.69 -0.07
C ASP A 10 15.71 42.20 -0.36
N PHE A 11 15.03 42.83 -1.32
CA PHE A 11 13.72 42.38 -1.82
C PHE A 11 13.96 41.26 -2.85
N GLY A 12 14.36 40.09 -2.36
CA GLY A 12 14.41 38.88 -3.18
C GLY A 12 12.99 38.35 -3.40
N THR A 13 12.54 38.27 -4.66
CA THR A 13 11.35 37.49 -5.00
C THR A 13 11.56 36.04 -4.55
N PRO A 14 10.64 35.43 -3.81
CA PRO A 14 10.82 34.08 -3.29
C PRO A 14 10.98 33.08 -4.43
N GLU A 15 12.08 32.32 -4.41
CA GLU A 15 12.36 31.34 -5.45
C GLU A 15 11.38 30.16 -5.34
N PRO A 16 10.74 29.72 -6.44
CA PRO A 16 9.80 28.61 -6.38
C PRO A 16 10.51 27.29 -6.01
N PRO A 17 9.88 26.43 -5.20
CA PRO A 17 10.31 25.05 -4.99
C PRO A 17 10.64 24.34 -6.32
N LYS A 18 11.68 23.51 -6.31
CA LYS A 18 12.17 22.85 -7.53
C LYS A 18 11.12 21.92 -8.14
N GLU A 19 10.25 21.38 -7.30
CA GLU A 19 9.15 20.50 -7.64
C GLU A 19 8.05 21.20 -8.45
N PHE A 20 7.99 22.53 -8.42
CA PHE A 20 7.01 23.34 -9.15
C PHE A 20 7.49 23.71 -10.55
N LYS A 21 8.79 23.56 -10.83
CA LYS A 21 9.40 23.92 -12.11
C LYS A 21 9.33 22.76 -13.10
N CYS A 22 8.91 23.03 -14.32
CA CYS A 22 8.95 22.08 -15.43
C CYS A 22 10.41 21.76 -15.78
N PRO A 23 10.83 20.48 -15.83
CA PRO A 23 12.22 20.13 -16.16
C PRO A 23 12.66 20.51 -17.59
N ILE A 24 11.72 20.74 -18.52
CA ILE A 24 12.03 21.14 -19.91
C ILE A 24 12.22 22.66 -19.99
N SER A 25 11.28 23.46 -19.49
CA SER A 25 11.31 24.92 -19.62
C SER A 25 11.98 25.64 -18.46
N MET A 26 12.22 24.94 -17.34
CA MET A 26 12.71 25.47 -16.07
C MET A 26 11.81 26.56 -15.45
N GLN A 27 10.59 26.73 -15.96
CA GLN A 27 9.57 27.67 -15.46
C GLN A 27 8.54 26.95 -14.59
N VAL A 28 7.83 27.69 -13.73
CA VAL A 28 6.74 27.13 -12.90
C VAL A 28 5.64 26.56 -13.81
N MET A 29 5.18 25.34 -13.50
CA MET A 29 4.14 24.65 -14.27
C MET A 29 2.77 25.29 -14.02
N HIS A 30 2.06 25.63 -15.08
CA HIS A 30 0.65 26.01 -15.07
C HIS A 30 -0.25 24.77 -15.09
N ASP A 31 0.14 23.74 -15.85
CA ASP A 31 -0.63 22.51 -16.01
C ASP A 31 0.26 21.26 -15.90
N PRO A 32 0.58 20.80 -14.68
CA PRO A 32 1.51 19.71 -14.45
C PRO A 32 0.91 18.35 -14.88
N MET A 33 1.62 17.66 -15.77
CA MET A 33 1.29 16.34 -16.33
C MET A 33 2.36 15.31 -15.98
N ILE A 34 1.96 14.15 -15.46
CA ILE A 34 2.84 13.00 -15.26
C ILE A 34 2.82 12.13 -16.51
N ILE A 35 4.00 11.74 -16.99
CA ILE A 35 4.17 10.75 -18.07
C ILE A 35 4.46 9.36 -17.52
N ALA A 36 4.43 8.32 -18.37
CA ALA A 36 4.67 6.92 -17.98
C ALA A 36 5.98 6.68 -17.19
N SER A 37 6.99 7.54 -17.34
CA SER A 37 8.23 7.48 -16.54
C SER A 37 8.09 7.98 -15.09
N GLY A 38 6.92 8.46 -14.67
CA GLY A 38 6.65 9.04 -13.36
C GLY A 38 7.10 10.50 -13.20
N MET A 39 7.77 11.06 -14.19
CA MET A 39 8.20 12.47 -14.19
C MET A 39 7.05 13.42 -14.52
N THR A 40 7.07 14.60 -13.89
CA THR A 40 6.06 15.64 -14.10
C THR A 40 6.62 16.78 -14.96
N PHE A 41 5.87 17.19 -15.97
CA PHE A 41 6.20 18.26 -16.90
C PHE A 41 5.01 19.19 -17.08
N GLU A 42 5.25 20.40 -17.55
CA GLU A 42 4.19 21.25 -18.08
C GLU A 42 3.57 20.61 -19.33
N ARG A 43 2.23 20.55 -19.41
CA ARG A 43 1.49 19.90 -20.51
C ARG A 43 1.97 20.37 -21.88
N PHE A 44 2.07 21.68 -22.08
CA PHE A 44 2.47 22.25 -23.37
C PHE A 44 3.81 21.71 -23.87
N TRP A 45 4.83 21.68 -22.99
CA TRP A 45 6.18 21.30 -23.36
C TRP A 45 6.34 19.81 -23.60
N ILE A 46 5.63 18.97 -22.84
CA ILE A 46 5.69 17.53 -23.01
C ILE A 46 4.85 17.05 -24.22
N GLU A 47 3.73 17.71 -24.50
CA GLU A 47 2.96 17.50 -25.74
C GLU A 47 3.80 17.85 -26.96
N GLN A 48 4.49 19.00 -26.94
CA GLN A 48 5.37 19.39 -28.04
C GLN A 48 6.49 18.36 -28.26
N TRP A 49 7.12 17.89 -27.17
CA TRP A 49 8.16 16.87 -27.23
C TRP A 49 7.69 15.58 -27.93
N PHE A 50 6.47 15.11 -27.63
CA PHE A 50 5.89 13.93 -28.28
C PHE A 50 5.46 14.21 -29.73
N ASN A 51 4.96 15.41 -30.03
CA ASN A 51 4.57 15.81 -31.39
C ASN A 51 5.76 15.92 -32.36
N GLU A 52 6.97 16.16 -31.84
CA GLU A 52 8.23 16.12 -32.61
C GLU A 52 8.69 14.68 -32.93
N GLY A 53 7.92 13.66 -32.51
CA GLY A 53 8.17 12.24 -32.79
C GLY A 53 9.03 11.53 -31.73
N ASN A 54 9.36 12.20 -30.63
CA ASN A 54 10.16 11.60 -29.57
C ASN A 54 9.31 10.61 -28.75
N GLN A 55 9.80 9.37 -28.61
CA GLN A 55 9.17 8.32 -27.81
C GLN A 55 9.89 8.06 -26.47
N THR A 56 10.66 9.03 -26.01
CA THR A 56 11.51 8.92 -24.81
C THR A 56 11.15 9.96 -23.78
N CYS A 57 11.45 9.71 -22.51
CA CYS A 57 11.40 10.73 -21.48
C CYS A 57 12.45 11.84 -21.77
N PRO A 58 12.09 13.13 -21.72
CA PRO A 58 13.01 14.25 -21.99
C PRO A 58 14.25 14.30 -21.09
N ILE A 59 14.15 13.76 -19.85
CA ILE A 59 15.20 13.86 -18.83
C ILE A 59 15.97 12.56 -18.66
N THR A 60 15.27 11.42 -18.60
CA THR A 60 15.94 10.13 -18.40
C THR A 60 16.41 9.49 -19.70
N HIS A 61 15.97 10.02 -20.84
CA HIS A 61 16.18 9.48 -22.19
C HIS A 61 15.73 8.02 -22.38
N MET A 62 14.97 7.47 -21.42
CA MET A 62 14.41 6.12 -21.51
C MET A 62 13.21 6.10 -22.45
N LYS A 63 13.06 5.04 -23.24
CA LYS A 63 11.89 4.84 -24.11
C LYS A 63 10.65 4.61 -23.25
N LEU A 64 9.57 5.30 -23.58
CA LEU A 64 8.30 5.18 -22.88
C LEU A 64 7.47 4.04 -23.49
N ASP A 65 6.86 3.22 -22.64
CA ASP A 65 5.98 2.13 -23.07
C ASP A 65 4.72 2.64 -23.79
N ASN A 66 4.27 3.84 -23.41
CA ASN A 66 3.20 4.59 -24.05
C ASN A 66 3.40 6.10 -23.82
N LEU A 67 2.75 6.92 -24.65
CA LEU A 67 2.78 8.39 -24.55
C LEU A 67 1.61 8.93 -23.72
N PHE A 68 1.07 8.13 -22.81
CA PHE A 68 -0.04 8.56 -21.96
C PHE A 68 0.44 9.62 -20.95
N MET A 69 -0.40 10.63 -20.75
CA MET A 69 -0.15 11.75 -19.84
C MET A 69 -1.36 11.89 -18.91
N ALA A 70 -1.10 11.92 -17.60
CA ALA A 70 -2.13 12.11 -16.58
C ALA A 70 -1.94 13.46 -15.85
N PRO A 71 -3.01 14.22 -15.60
CA PRO A 71 -2.91 15.46 -14.82
C PRO A 71 -2.50 15.16 -13.36
N LYS A 72 -1.61 15.98 -12.81
CA LYS A 72 -1.18 15.90 -11.40
C LYS A 72 -1.87 16.98 -10.57
N SER A 73 -3.17 16.78 -10.33
CA SER A 73 -4.05 17.76 -9.68
C SER A 73 -3.53 18.25 -8.31
N ILE A 74 -2.95 17.36 -7.50
CA ILE A 74 -2.38 17.75 -6.19
C ILE A 74 -1.22 18.73 -6.36
N LEU A 75 -0.33 18.52 -7.34
CA LEU A 75 0.77 19.44 -7.60
C LEU A 75 0.25 20.78 -8.12
N LYS A 76 -0.80 20.75 -8.95
CA LYS A 76 -1.47 21.95 -9.44
C LYS A 76 -2.04 22.78 -8.29
N GLU A 77 -2.77 22.16 -7.37
CA GLU A 77 -3.32 22.84 -6.18
C GLU A 77 -2.23 23.48 -5.30
N LEU A 78 -1.10 22.79 -5.12
CA LEU A 78 0.05 23.33 -4.37
C LEU A 78 0.69 24.53 -5.07
N ILE A 79 0.82 24.45 -6.40
CA ILE A 79 1.35 25.54 -7.22
C ILE A 79 0.40 26.75 -7.20
N ASP A 80 -0.91 26.53 -7.28
CA ASP A 80 -1.94 27.57 -7.22
C ASP A 80 -1.97 28.26 -5.85
N ALA A 81 -1.85 27.48 -4.77
CA ALA A 81 -1.75 28.02 -3.41
C ALA A 81 -0.47 28.85 -3.22
N TRP A 82 0.67 28.36 -3.71
CA TRP A 82 1.95 29.09 -3.65
C TRP A 82 1.91 30.37 -4.48
N SER A 83 1.40 30.32 -5.71
CA SER A 83 1.32 31.49 -6.60
C SER A 83 0.41 32.58 -6.03
N SER A 84 -0.72 32.18 -5.42
CA SER A 84 -1.64 33.07 -4.72
C SER A 84 -0.99 33.71 -3.48
N GLN A 85 -0.20 32.96 -2.72
CA GLN A 85 0.52 33.45 -1.55
C GLN A 85 1.62 34.47 -1.93
N GLN A 86 2.27 34.27 -3.07
CA GLN A 86 3.33 35.15 -3.56
C GLN A 86 2.82 36.31 -4.44
N GLY A 87 1.52 36.34 -4.77
CA GLY A 87 0.94 37.32 -5.67
C GLY A 87 1.48 37.22 -7.11
N ILE A 88 1.95 36.04 -7.53
CA ILE A 88 2.54 35.79 -8.84
C ILE A 88 1.49 35.11 -9.72
N THR A 89 1.22 35.65 -10.91
CA THR A 89 0.41 34.95 -11.92
C THR A 89 1.31 34.05 -12.75
N ILE A 90 1.05 32.75 -12.75
CA ILE A 90 1.79 31.80 -13.59
C ILE A 90 1.27 31.93 -15.02
N PRO A 91 2.14 32.22 -16.01
CA PRO A 91 1.72 32.38 -17.39
C PRO A 91 1.26 31.05 -17.97
N ASP A 92 0.06 31.03 -18.57
CA ASP A 92 -0.43 29.89 -19.34
C ASP A 92 0.34 29.81 -20.68
N PRO A 93 1.11 28.73 -20.93
CA PRO A 93 1.88 28.56 -22.16
C PRO A 93 1.03 28.52 -23.44
N TYR A 94 -0.26 28.14 -23.34
CA TYR A 94 -1.18 28.12 -24.47
C TYR A 94 -1.68 29.52 -24.87
N LEU A 95 -1.60 30.48 -23.93
CA LEU A 95 -1.91 31.88 -24.18
C LEU A 95 -0.63 32.58 -24.63
N LYS A 96 -0.36 32.59 -25.95
CA LYS A 96 0.67 33.48 -26.51
C LYS A 96 0.44 34.91 -26.01
N PRO A 97 1.41 35.54 -25.33
CA PRO A 97 1.24 36.93 -24.95
C PRO A 97 1.63 37.82 -26.14
N ASN A 98 0.68 38.60 -26.66
CA ASN A 98 1.04 39.88 -27.27
C ASN A 98 1.48 40.78 -26.11
N ILE A 99 2.77 40.76 -25.76
CA ILE A 99 3.29 41.60 -24.69
C ILE A 99 3.41 43.04 -25.22
N CYS A 100 2.64 43.97 -24.66
CA CYS A 100 3.14 45.26 -24.16
C CYS A 100 2.00 46.17 -23.70
N SER A 101 2.28 46.94 -22.63
CA SER A 101 1.44 47.97 -21.98
C SER A 101 0.42 47.37 -20.97
N LEU A 102 0.42 47.61 -19.66
CA LEU A 102 0.98 48.64 -18.76
C LEU A 102 1.04 47.97 -17.36
N PHE A 103 2.16 47.92 -16.65
CA PHE A 103 2.64 49.06 -15.85
C PHE A 103 4.09 49.44 -16.20
N SER A 104 4.21 50.33 -17.18
CA SER A 104 5.00 51.55 -17.02
C SER A 104 4.03 52.71 -17.28
N ARG A 105 4.03 53.67 -16.36
CA ARG A 105 3.12 54.81 -16.16
C ARG A 105 2.53 55.49 -17.39
N ASP A 106 1.28 55.91 -17.19
CA ASP A 106 0.58 57.11 -17.69
C ASP A 106 0.52 57.34 -19.21
N SER A 107 -0.70 57.31 -19.78
CA SER A 107 -1.30 58.42 -20.54
C SER A 107 -2.57 58.04 -21.31
N SER A 108 -3.62 58.83 -21.05
CA SER A 108 -4.63 59.37 -21.97
C SER A 108 -5.40 58.49 -22.99
N VAL A 109 -6.72 58.44 -22.77
CA VAL A 109 -7.85 58.75 -23.68
C VAL A 109 -7.72 58.35 -25.17
N SER A 110 -8.63 57.49 -25.67
CA SER A 110 -9.80 57.93 -26.46
C SER A 110 -10.39 56.85 -27.38
N SER A 111 -11.71 56.68 -27.24
CA SER A 111 -12.74 56.42 -28.26
C SER A 111 -12.49 55.45 -29.42
N SER A 112 -13.30 54.39 -29.40
CA SER A 112 -13.85 53.60 -30.50
C SER A 112 -14.09 54.35 -31.82
N ILE A 113 -14.07 53.62 -32.94
CA ILE A 113 -15.21 53.40 -33.85
C ILE A 113 -14.83 52.40 -34.96
N ALA A 114 -15.88 51.74 -35.47
CA ALA A 114 -16.06 50.97 -36.71
C ALA A 114 -15.90 49.44 -36.58
N SER A 115 -16.99 48.70 -36.33
CA SER A 115 -18.06 48.31 -37.29
C SER A 115 -17.65 47.06 -38.08
N PHE A 116 -18.16 45.88 -37.68
CA PHE A 116 -19.35 45.19 -38.24
C PHE A 116 -18.96 44.18 -39.35
N PRO A 117 -19.81 43.19 -39.70
CA PRO A 117 -20.87 42.54 -38.92
C PRO A 117 -21.01 41.01 -39.13
N SER A 118 -21.72 40.39 -38.17
CA SER A 118 -22.84 39.42 -38.32
C SER A 118 -22.72 38.15 -39.20
N SER A 119 -23.21 37.03 -38.65
CA SER A 119 -24.58 36.60 -38.99
C SER A 119 -25.19 35.70 -37.92
N VAL A 120 -26.42 36.05 -37.58
CA VAL A 120 -27.39 35.42 -36.68
C VAL A 120 -28.31 34.48 -37.45
N ASN A 121 -28.89 33.50 -36.74
CA ASN A 121 -30.29 33.02 -36.85
C ASN A 121 -30.40 31.72 -36.01
N ASN A 122 -31.42 31.44 -35.21
CA ASN A 122 -32.51 32.21 -34.63
C ASN A 122 -33.13 31.30 -33.53
N LEU A 123 -33.63 31.92 -32.46
CA LEU A 123 -34.21 31.33 -31.26
C LEU A 123 -35.66 30.84 -31.45
N ASN A 124 -36.13 29.91 -30.58
CA ASN A 124 -37.38 29.98 -29.77
C ASN A 124 -37.60 28.65 -29.01
N LEU A 125 -37.46 28.57 -27.67
CA LEU A 125 -38.45 28.81 -26.58
C LEU A 125 -39.70 27.88 -26.63
N HIS A 126 -40.33 27.35 -25.57
CA HIS A 126 -40.08 27.04 -24.14
C HIS A 126 -41.38 26.33 -23.63
N LEU A 127 -41.26 25.42 -22.64
CA LEU A 127 -42.26 24.90 -21.68
C LEU A 127 -43.66 24.35 -22.10
N SER A 128 -44.00 23.13 -21.65
CA SER A 128 -45.11 22.88 -20.69
C SER A 128 -45.25 21.38 -20.32
N ALA A 129 -45.59 21.13 -19.06
CA ALA A 129 -45.85 19.81 -18.47
C ALA A 129 -47.24 19.24 -18.85
N VAL A 130 -47.35 17.92 -19.11
CA VAL A 130 -48.55 17.07 -18.87
C VAL A 130 -48.12 15.60 -18.73
N SER A 131 -48.67 14.92 -17.72
CA SER A 131 -48.63 13.47 -17.49
C SER A 131 -49.75 12.76 -18.25
N ILE A 132 -49.46 11.66 -18.97
CA ILE A 132 -50.48 10.65 -19.37
C ILE A 132 -49.92 9.22 -19.27
N ARG A 133 -50.75 8.37 -18.65
CA ARG A 133 -50.82 6.91 -18.57
C ARG A 133 -50.48 6.10 -19.83
N SER A 134 -49.84 4.94 -19.57
CA SER A 134 -50.25 3.55 -19.90
C SER A 134 -50.49 3.08 -21.34
N SER A 135 -49.87 1.92 -21.61
CA SER A 135 -50.34 0.73 -22.36
C SER A 135 -50.17 0.63 -23.88
N GLY A 136 -49.68 -0.57 -24.28
CA GLY A 136 -49.82 -1.16 -25.62
C GLY A 136 -48.59 -2.00 -26.00
N THR A 137 -48.49 -3.27 -25.58
CA THR A 137 -48.80 -4.51 -26.35
C THR A 137 -47.70 -4.88 -27.35
N ASP A 138 -46.89 -5.91 -27.06
CA ASP A 138 -47.11 -7.34 -27.38
C ASP A 138 -46.84 -7.66 -28.85
N ASP A 139 -45.77 -8.43 -29.07
CA ASP A 139 -45.74 -9.65 -29.89
C ASP A 139 -44.45 -10.43 -29.49
N ILE A 140 -44.46 -11.64 -28.91
CA ILE A 140 -44.93 -12.96 -29.42
C ILE A 140 -44.12 -13.28 -30.70
N LEU A 141 -43.20 -14.25 -30.76
CA LEU A 141 -43.29 -15.69 -30.43
C LEU A 141 -41.93 -16.33 -30.81
N GLU A 142 -41.36 -17.28 -30.05
CA GLU A 142 -41.28 -18.75 -30.34
C GLU A 142 -39.81 -19.19 -30.00
N ILE A 143 -39.44 -20.35 -29.44
CA ILE A 143 -40.14 -21.57 -29.00
C ILE A 143 -39.11 -22.51 -28.31
N LEU A 144 -39.57 -23.22 -27.25
CA LEU A 144 -39.26 -24.61 -26.80
C LEU A 144 -37.81 -25.00 -26.38
N ASP A 145 -37.57 -25.89 -25.41
CA ASP A 145 -38.36 -26.94 -24.75
C ASP A 145 -37.64 -27.33 -23.42
N ASP A 146 -38.33 -27.42 -22.28
CA ASP A 146 -38.91 -28.63 -21.64
C ASP A 146 -37.88 -29.66 -21.11
N PHE A 147 -38.04 -30.38 -20.00
CA PHE A 147 -38.86 -30.37 -18.78
C PHE A 147 -38.23 -31.48 -17.91
N SER A 148 -38.28 -31.35 -16.58
CA SER A 148 -38.75 -32.47 -15.74
C SER A 148 -38.96 -32.00 -14.31
N GLU A 149 -40.22 -31.64 -14.04
CA GLU A 149 -40.79 -31.59 -12.71
C GLU A 149 -41.63 -32.86 -12.54
N SER A 150 -41.44 -33.61 -11.45
CA SER A 150 -42.40 -34.60 -10.98
C SER A 150 -42.86 -34.25 -9.57
N ARG A 151 -44.18 -34.03 -9.49
CA ARG A 151 -44.99 -33.57 -8.35
C ARG A 151 -45.00 -34.59 -7.21
N LEU A 152 -45.22 -34.10 -5.98
CA LEU A 152 -46.35 -34.50 -5.12
C LEU A 152 -46.52 -33.55 -3.90
N SER A 153 -47.64 -32.84 -3.93
CA SER A 153 -48.56 -32.45 -2.82
C SER A 153 -48.08 -31.66 -1.58
N CYS A 154 -48.57 -30.41 -1.53
CA CYS A 154 -49.12 -29.69 -0.37
C CYS A 154 -48.54 -29.94 1.04
N ARG A 155 -47.80 -28.94 1.55
CA ARG A 155 -48.07 -28.31 2.86
C ARG A 155 -47.63 -26.84 2.84
N HIS A 156 -48.63 -25.99 2.85
CA HIS A 156 -48.57 -24.55 3.03
C HIS A 156 -48.06 -24.26 4.45
N GLY A 157 -47.03 -23.41 4.60
CA GLY A 157 -46.63 -22.86 5.89
C GLY A 157 -45.16 -23.03 6.31
N GLN A 158 -44.17 -22.73 5.46
CA GLN A 158 -42.78 -22.58 5.93
C GLN A 158 -41.80 -21.88 4.95
N LYS A 159 -42.28 -21.06 4.01
CA LYS A 159 -41.39 -20.28 3.10
C LYS A 159 -41.32 -18.78 3.41
N ASN A 160 -42.19 -18.23 4.26
CA ASN A 160 -42.18 -16.79 4.57
C ASN A 160 -41.21 -16.42 5.71
N ALA A 161 -40.95 -17.31 6.66
CA ALA A 161 -40.11 -17.02 7.82
C ALA A 161 -38.60 -16.89 7.51
N ILE A 162 -38.12 -17.47 6.41
CA ILE A 162 -36.70 -17.38 6.00
C ILE A 162 -36.48 -16.11 5.14
N SER A 163 -37.43 -15.78 4.28
CA SER A 163 -37.41 -14.54 3.47
C SER A 163 -37.55 -13.29 4.35
N GLU A 164 -38.48 -13.29 5.31
CA GLU A 164 -38.64 -12.16 6.25
C GLU A 164 -37.43 -12.00 7.17
N LYS A 165 -36.79 -13.08 7.60
CA LYS A 165 -35.61 -13.03 8.48
C LYS A 165 -34.35 -12.55 7.77
N LEU A 166 -34.21 -12.83 6.47
CA LEU A 166 -33.13 -12.34 5.62
C LEU A 166 -33.35 -10.87 5.20
N ASN A 167 -34.59 -10.46 4.98
CA ASN A 167 -34.94 -9.08 4.65
C ASN A 167 -34.82 -8.15 5.87
N HIS A 168 -35.25 -8.61 7.05
CA HIS A 168 -35.18 -7.83 8.29
C HIS A 168 -33.73 -7.66 8.78
N SER A 169 -32.84 -8.64 8.57
CA SER A 169 -31.41 -8.48 8.88
C SER A 169 -30.78 -7.42 7.97
N THR A 170 -31.01 -7.50 6.66
CA THR A 170 -30.46 -6.57 5.66
C THR A 170 -30.86 -5.11 5.91
N GLU A 171 -32.13 -4.86 6.24
CA GLU A 171 -32.64 -3.52 6.56
C GLU A 171 -32.09 -2.97 7.90
N THR A 172 -31.92 -3.85 8.89
CA THR A 172 -31.32 -3.50 10.19
C THR A 172 -29.86 -3.06 10.04
N TYR A 173 -29.09 -3.74 9.19
CA TYR A 173 -27.70 -3.37 8.91
C TYR A 173 -27.56 -2.08 8.11
N GLY A 174 -28.40 -1.85 7.09
CA GLY A 174 -28.41 -0.60 6.35
C GLY A 174 -28.66 0.62 7.25
N ASN A 175 -29.57 0.48 8.21
CA ASN A 175 -29.87 1.51 9.20
C ASN A 175 -28.72 1.75 10.19
N MET A 176 -27.98 0.69 10.56
CA MET A 176 -26.79 0.81 11.43
C MET A 176 -25.65 1.58 10.76
N LEU A 177 -25.36 1.27 9.49
CA LEU A 177 -24.30 1.93 8.73
C LEU A 177 -24.64 3.41 8.45
N ALA A 178 -25.91 3.69 8.16
CA ALA A 178 -26.39 5.07 8.04
C ALA A 178 -26.23 5.85 9.36
N SER A 179 -26.40 5.17 10.50
CA SER A 179 -26.18 5.77 11.82
C SER A 179 -24.70 6.05 12.08
N LEU A 180 -23.80 5.13 11.68
CA LEU A 180 -22.35 5.31 11.79
C LEU A 180 -21.83 6.48 10.93
N SER A 181 -22.31 6.60 9.69
CA SER A 181 -21.94 7.71 8.80
C SER A 181 -22.31 9.09 9.36
N ARG A 182 -23.22 9.16 10.35
CA ARG A 182 -23.66 10.39 11.01
C ARG A 182 -23.07 10.59 12.41
N LEU A 183 -22.12 9.76 12.84
CA LEU A 183 -21.54 9.81 14.19
C LEU A 183 -21.01 11.20 14.56
N ALA A 184 -20.29 11.85 13.65
CA ALA A 184 -19.68 13.17 13.89
C ALA A 184 -20.72 14.28 14.21
N ALA A 185 -21.99 14.08 13.85
CA ALA A 185 -23.06 15.04 14.14
C ALA A 185 -23.73 14.83 15.52
N LEU A 186 -23.36 13.77 16.25
CA LEU A 186 -23.98 13.40 17.51
C LEU A 186 -23.16 13.90 18.71
N SER A 187 -23.81 14.09 19.86
CA SER A 187 -23.13 14.31 21.14
C SER A 187 -22.32 13.06 21.55
N TRP A 188 -21.22 13.21 22.30
CA TRP A 188 -20.37 12.10 22.72
C TRP A 188 -21.16 10.92 23.33
N GLY A 189 -22.06 11.19 24.29
CA GLY A 189 -22.88 10.14 24.91
C GLY A 189 -23.80 9.41 23.92
N SER A 190 -24.27 10.11 22.87
CA SER A 190 -25.03 9.50 21.78
C SER A 190 -24.13 8.69 20.84
N GLN A 191 -22.91 9.16 20.56
CA GLN A 191 -21.92 8.41 19.77
C GLN A 191 -21.58 7.08 20.44
N CYS A 192 -21.21 7.10 21.73
CA CYS A 192 -20.93 5.90 22.52
C CYS A 192 -22.10 4.90 22.50
N LYS A 193 -23.33 5.41 22.65
CA LYS A 193 -24.52 4.55 22.57
C LYS A 193 -24.65 3.91 21.19
N THR A 194 -24.54 4.69 20.12
CA THR A 194 -24.64 4.20 18.75
C THR A 194 -23.57 3.14 18.45
N VAL A 195 -22.30 3.41 18.76
CA VAL A 195 -21.19 2.47 18.53
C VAL A 195 -21.43 1.16 19.29
N ARG A 196 -21.84 1.24 20.56
CA ARG A 196 -22.12 0.05 21.38
C ARG A 196 -23.31 -0.77 20.88
N ASP A 197 -24.39 -0.10 20.46
CA ASP A 197 -25.58 -0.77 19.90
C ASP A 197 -25.22 -1.49 18.59
N VAL A 198 -24.37 -0.88 17.76
CA VAL A 198 -23.84 -1.50 16.54
C VAL A 198 -22.93 -2.68 16.87
N ASN A 199 -21.98 -2.52 17.81
CA ASN A 199 -21.07 -3.58 18.22
C ASN A 199 -21.84 -4.82 18.70
N LYS A 200 -22.80 -4.60 19.60
CA LYS A 200 -23.68 -5.67 20.11
C LYS A 200 -24.39 -6.41 18.97
N THR A 201 -24.92 -5.68 18.00
CA THR A 201 -25.61 -6.30 16.86
C THR A 201 -24.65 -7.15 16.02
N LEU A 202 -23.45 -6.64 15.73
CA LEU A 202 -22.44 -7.37 14.96
C LEU A 202 -22.01 -8.66 15.67
N GLN A 203 -21.88 -8.63 17.00
CA GLN A 203 -21.55 -9.80 17.81
C GLN A 203 -22.67 -10.84 17.86
N GLU A 204 -23.94 -10.41 17.90
CA GLU A 204 -25.11 -11.29 17.94
C GLU A 204 -25.40 -11.96 16.58
N ASN A 205 -25.01 -11.32 15.47
CA ASN A 205 -25.38 -11.74 14.12
C ASN A 205 -24.16 -12.15 13.26
N LYS A 206 -23.31 -13.04 13.79
CA LYS A 206 -22.07 -13.54 13.14
C LYS A 206 -22.23 -14.11 11.72
N HIS A 207 -23.45 -14.43 11.28
CA HIS A 207 -23.74 -15.06 9.98
C HIS A 207 -24.40 -14.12 8.95
N ALA A 208 -24.65 -12.84 9.27
CA ALA A 208 -25.50 -11.97 8.47
C ALA A 208 -24.83 -10.68 7.97
N CYS A 209 -23.52 -10.69 7.71
CA CYS A 209 -22.82 -9.55 7.13
C CYS A 209 -22.39 -9.82 5.68
N HIS A 210 -23.34 -9.69 4.76
CA HIS A 210 -23.08 -9.67 3.30
C HIS A 210 -23.54 -8.37 2.65
N THR A 211 -23.87 -7.33 3.42
CA THR A 211 -24.23 -6.03 2.87
C THR A 211 -22.97 -5.21 2.63
N SER A 212 -22.74 -4.81 1.38
CA SER A 212 -21.70 -3.84 0.99
C SER A 212 -21.77 -2.61 1.87
N ILE A 213 -20.72 -2.38 2.65
CA ILE A 213 -20.64 -1.24 3.56
C ILE A 213 -20.01 -0.08 2.79
N SER A 214 -20.71 1.04 2.74
CA SER A 214 -20.16 2.29 2.21
C SER A 214 -18.93 2.72 3.01
N SER A 215 -17.86 3.09 2.30
CA SER A 215 -16.62 3.68 2.85
C SER A 215 -16.86 4.90 3.75
N SER A 216 -18.05 5.51 3.68
CA SER A 216 -18.49 6.64 4.51
C SER A 216 -18.48 6.41 6.01
N CYS A 217 -18.36 5.16 6.50
CA CYS A 217 -18.36 4.87 7.94
C CYS A 217 -16.96 4.89 8.57
N VAL A 218 -15.88 4.81 7.79
CA VAL A 218 -14.51 4.65 8.30
C VAL A 218 -14.01 5.92 8.98
N GLU A 219 -14.10 7.07 8.31
CA GLU A 219 -13.63 8.35 8.84
C GLU A 219 -14.37 8.77 10.13
N PRO A 220 -15.72 8.67 10.23
CA PRO A 220 -16.41 8.94 11.49
C PRO A 220 -15.99 8.01 12.64
N LEU A 221 -15.69 6.74 12.36
CA LEU A 221 -15.20 5.80 13.37
C LEU A 221 -13.77 6.09 13.81
N ILE A 222 -12.89 6.51 12.89
CA ILE A 222 -11.54 6.95 13.23
C ILE A 222 -11.57 8.21 14.10
N ASN A 223 -12.45 9.17 13.80
CA ASN A 223 -12.65 10.35 14.63
C ASN A 223 -13.21 9.99 16.02
N PHE A 224 -14.17 9.07 16.08
CA PHE A 224 -14.66 8.52 17.35
C PHE A 224 -13.53 7.89 18.18
N LEU A 225 -12.66 7.09 17.56
CA LEU A 225 -11.49 6.51 18.21
C LEU A 225 -10.51 7.60 18.68
N LYS A 226 -10.30 8.66 17.91
CA LYS A 226 -9.45 9.78 18.31
C LYS A 226 -10.00 10.50 19.54
N ASP A 227 -11.30 10.74 19.59
CA ASP A 227 -11.97 11.36 20.74
C ASP A 227 -11.94 10.44 21.97
N ALA A 228 -12.19 9.13 21.77
CA ALA A 228 -12.09 8.12 22.82
C ALA A 228 -10.67 8.04 23.43
N TYR A 229 -9.63 8.25 22.61
CA TYR A 229 -8.25 8.32 23.07
C TYR A 229 -8.04 9.49 24.02
N GLY A 230 -8.46 10.69 23.59
CA GLY A 230 -8.33 11.92 24.37
C GLY A 230 -9.07 11.89 25.71
N LEU A 231 -10.16 11.11 25.78
CA LEU A 231 -10.97 10.91 26.99
C LEU A 231 -10.52 9.71 27.84
N THR A 232 -9.52 8.93 27.40
CA THR A 232 -9.02 7.72 28.09
C THR A 232 -10.09 6.66 28.38
N ASP A 233 -11.16 6.62 27.58
CA ASP A 233 -12.28 5.68 27.78
C ASP A 233 -12.01 4.34 27.10
N VAL A 234 -11.27 3.46 27.78
CA VAL A 234 -10.82 2.15 27.24
C VAL A 234 -11.99 1.30 26.71
N LYS A 235 -13.17 1.40 27.32
CA LYS A 235 -14.33 0.63 26.87
C LYS A 235 -14.82 1.12 25.51
N GLU A 236 -14.96 2.44 25.34
CA GLU A 236 -15.40 3.03 24.09
C GLU A 236 -14.33 2.90 23.00
N GLN A 237 -13.04 2.94 23.37
CA GLN A 237 -11.93 2.62 22.47
C GLN A 237 -12.06 1.20 21.92
N ARG A 238 -12.34 0.22 22.80
CA ARG A 238 -12.52 -1.19 22.41
C ARG A 238 -13.75 -1.37 21.53
N ASP A 239 -14.90 -0.84 21.96
CA ASP A 239 -16.16 -0.92 21.20
C ASP A 239 -15.99 -0.32 19.78
N GLY A 240 -15.31 0.84 19.65
CA GLY A 240 -15.02 1.46 18.36
C GLY A 240 -14.09 0.62 17.48
N ALA A 241 -13.02 0.05 18.05
CA ALA A 241 -12.05 -0.76 17.33
C ALA A 241 -12.67 -2.09 16.86
N GLU A 242 -13.51 -2.73 17.68
CA GLU A 242 -14.23 -3.95 17.32
C GLU A 242 -15.20 -3.71 16.15
N VAL A 243 -15.95 -2.60 16.18
CA VAL A 243 -16.84 -2.22 15.08
C VAL A 243 -16.03 -2.00 13.79
N LEU A 244 -14.93 -1.24 13.86
CA LEU A 244 -14.08 -0.97 12.71
C LEU A 244 -13.47 -2.26 12.14
N LEU A 245 -12.97 -3.15 12.99
CA LEU A 245 -12.42 -4.45 12.59
C LEU A 245 -13.49 -5.34 11.94
N ALA A 246 -14.70 -5.37 12.49
CA ALA A 246 -15.81 -6.12 11.92
C ALA A 246 -16.19 -5.60 10.52
N ILE A 247 -16.26 -4.27 10.36
CA ILE A 247 -16.49 -3.64 9.06
C ILE A 247 -15.40 -4.05 8.06
N LEU A 248 -14.12 -3.96 8.43
CA LEU A 248 -13.02 -4.32 7.54
C LEU A 248 -13.04 -5.79 7.12
N ARG A 249 -13.32 -6.71 8.04
CA ARG A 249 -13.41 -8.15 7.74
C ARG A 249 -14.53 -8.48 6.74
N ASN A 250 -15.63 -7.73 6.80
CA ASN A 250 -16.79 -7.95 5.94
C ASN A 250 -16.63 -7.31 4.55
N ASN A 251 -15.67 -6.41 4.36
CA ASN A 251 -15.44 -5.71 3.09
C ASN A 251 -14.05 -5.99 2.52
N SER A 252 -13.53 -7.21 2.70
CA SER A 252 -12.19 -7.59 2.23
C SER A 252 -11.97 -7.46 0.72
N SER A 253 -13.05 -7.33 -0.07
CA SER A 253 -13.04 -7.11 -1.52
C SER A 253 -13.14 -5.65 -1.96
N GLU A 254 -13.53 -4.72 -1.06
CA GLU A 254 -13.75 -3.31 -1.39
C GLU A 254 -12.70 -2.43 -0.72
N MET A 255 -12.11 -1.50 -1.48
CA MET A 255 -11.07 -0.61 -0.97
C MET A 255 -11.70 0.47 -0.09
N LEU A 256 -11.52 0.34 1.23
CA LEU A 256 -11.94 1.34 2.21
C LEU A 256 -10.81 2.34 2.44
N LEU A 257 -11.01 3.63 2.10
CA LEU A 257 -9.99 4.67 2.19
C LEU A 257 -9.63 5.00 3.65
N PHE A 258 -8.43 4.61 4.08
CA PHE A 258 -7.78 5.17 5.27
C PHE A 258 -6.82 6.26 4.83
N ASP A 259 -6.92 7.43 5.47
CA ASP A 259 -5.90 8.46 5.35
C ASP A 259 -4.74 8.18 6.32
N LYS A 260 -3.66 8.96 6.15
CA LYS A 260 -2.45 8.82 6.96
C LYS A 260 -2.74 9.08 8.45
N ASP A 261 -3.64 10.02 8.73
CA ASP A 261 -4.01 10.39 10.09
C ASP A 261 -4.77 9.26 10.79
N GLY A 262 -5.65 8.55 10.09
CA GLY A 262 -6.34 7.38 10.62
C GLY A 262 -5.39 6.24 10.98
N ILE A 263 -4.41 5.94 10.12
CA ILE A 263 -3.40 4.92 10.47
C ILE A 263 -2.53 5.39 11.64
N TYR A 264 -2.22 6.69 11.73
CA TYR A 264 -1.49 7.23 12.88
C TYR A 264 -2.27 7.09 14.19
N VAL A 265 -3.58 7.35 14.18
CA VAL A 265 -4.46 7.09 15.33
C VAL A 265 -4.40 5.62 15.72
N LEU A 266 -4.53 4.70 14.76
CA LEU A 266 -4.41 3.26 15.04
C LEU A 266 -3.03 2.90 15.61
N ALA A 267 -1.95 3.46 15.09
CA ALA A 267 -0.59 3.22 15.59
C ALA A 267 -0.44 3.58 17.08
N SER A 268 -1.11 4.66 17.53
CA SER A 268 -1.09 5.10 18.93
C SER A 268 -1.73 4.10 19.91
N TYR A 269 -2.55 3.18 19.40
CA TYR A 269 -3.25 2.18 20.20
C TYR A 269 -2.53 0.82 20.30
N ILE A 270 -1.49 0.58 19.49
CA ILE A 270 -0.78 -0.73 19.44
C ILE A 270 -0.13 -1.12 20.77
N GLU A 271 0.10 -0.16 21.66
CA GLU A 271 0.72 -0.41 22.98
C GLU A 271 -0.27 -0.19 24.15
N THR A 272 -1.58 -0.26 23.87
CA THR A 272 -2.65 0.00 24.84
C THR A 272 -3.44 -1.27 25.16
N GLU A 273 -4.47 -1.18 26.01
CA GLU A 273 -5.32 -2.32 26.38
C GLU A 273 -6.14 -2.90 25.22
N ILE A 274 -6.24 -2.18 24.09
CA ILE A 274 -6.93 -2.60 22.86
C ILE A 274 -5.98 -3.04 21.74
N THR A 275 -4.76 -3.45 22.11
CA THR A 275 -3.72 -3.88 21.17
C THR A 275 -4.21 -4.97 20.22
N GLY A 276 -4.98 -5.95 20.71
CA GLY A 276 -5.42 -7.10 19.91
C GLY A 276 -6.35 -6.71 18.76
N GLU A 277 -7.33 -5.86 19.05
CA GLU A 277 -8.30 -5.34 18.10
C GLU A 277 -7.60 -4.52 17.01
N VAL A 278 -6.68 -3.65 17.42
CA VAL A 278 -5.92 -2.76 16.53
C VAL A 278 -4.93 -3.52 15.66
N LEU A 279 -4.22 -4.51 16.21
CA LEU A 279 -3.37 -5.39 15.41
C LEU A 279 -4.18 -6.16 14.37
N GLY A 280 -5.41 -6.59 14.71
CA GLY A 280 -6.32 -7.19 13.74
C GLY A 280 -6.68 -6.24 12.59
N ILE A 281 -6.85 -4.94 12.87
CA ILE A 281 -7.09 -3.92 11.84
C ILE A 281 -5.85 -3.75 10.96
N ILE A 282 -4.67 -3.56 11.57
CA ILE A 282 -3.41 -3.38 10.85
C ILE A 282 -3.04 -4.63 10.03
N GLU A 283 -3.35 -5.84 10.49
CA GLU A 283 -3.19 -7.09 9.72
C GLU A 283 -3.94 -7.00 8.38
N ILE A 284 -5.21 -6.60 8.42
CA ILE A 284 -6.04 -6.44 7.20
C ILE A 284 -5.51 -5.32 6.31
N LEU A 285 -5.11 -4.19 6.88
CA LEU A 285 -4.56 -3.09 6.07
C LEU A 285 -3.23 -3.49 5.43
N SER A 286 -2.37 -4.21 6.14
CA SER A 286 -1.05 -4.61 5.65
C SER A 286 -1.08 -5.58 4.47
N SER A 287 -2.17 -6.35 4.31
CA SER A 287 -2.32 -7.25 3.17
C SER A 287 -2.63 -6.50 1.86
N GLN A 288 -3.10 -5.26 1.96
CA GLN A 288 -3.43 -4.41 0.82
C GLN A 288 -2.20 -3.57 0.40
N PRO A 289 -1.76 -3.60 -0.87
CA PRO A 289 -0.60 -2.87 -1.35
C PRO A 289 -0.61 -1.37 -1.06
N GLU A 290 -1.78 -0.74 -1.10
CA GLU A 290 -1.98 0.71 -1.00
C GLU A 290 -1.62 1.25 0.39
N TYR A 291 -1.78 0.44 1.44
CA TYR A 291 -1.54 0.85 2.82
C TYR A 291 -0.12 0.56 3.31
N LYS A 292 0.65 -0.29 2.62
CA LYS A 292 1.97 -0.73 3.12
C LYS A 292 2.91 0.44 3.40
N SER A 293 3.04 1.38 2.46
CA SER A 293 3.89 2.57 2.63
C SER A 293 3.38 3.50 3.73
N MET A 294 2.05 3.61 3.88
CA MET A 294 1.43 4.46 4.89
C MET A 294 1.63 3.90 6.30
N ILE A 295 1.45 2.59 6.49
CA ILE A 295 1.73 1.87 7.74
C ILE A 295 3.18 2.09 8.20
N VAL A 296 4.13 2.05 7.27
CA VAL A 296 5.53 2.32 7.59
C VAL A 296 5.74 3.78 7.98
N ALA A 297 5.17 4.72 7.21
CA ALA A 297 5.32 6.15 7.44
C ALA A 297 4.68 6.66 8.75
N THR A 298 3.74 5.93 9.34
CA THR A 298 3.07 6.29 10.61
C THR A 298 3.74 5.68 11.84
N GLY A 299 4.86 4.95 11.68
CA GLY A 299 5.61 4.41 12.82
C GLY A 299 5.01 3.13 13.41
N VAL A 300 4.19 2.41 12.65
CA VAL A 300 3.62 1.12 13.10
C VAL A 300 4.72 0.07 13.33
N LEU A 301 5.72 -0.02 12.45
CA LEU A 301 6.77 -1.03 12.52
C LEU A 301 7.52 -1.06 13.87
N PRO A 302 8.02 0.07 14.41
CA PRO A 302 8.59 0.11 15.76
C PRO A 302 7.65 -0.46 16.85
N SER A 303 6.37 -0.11 16.81
CA SER A 303 5.36 -0.60 17.78
C SER A 303 5.16 -2.12 17.65
N ILE A 304 5.08 -2.66 16.41
CA ILE A 304 5.01 -4.10 16.17
C ILE A 304 6.25 -4.83 16.75
N LEU A 305 7.44 -4.28 16.52
CA LEU A 305 8.68 -4.86 17.07
C LEU A 305 8.70 -4.82 18.60
N LYS A 306 8.10 -3.79 19.21
CA LYS A 306 7.93 -3.72 20.67
C LYS A 306 6.94 -4.76 21.19
N VAL A 307 5.82 -4.98 20.50
CA VAL A 307 4.87 -6.07 20.82
C VAL A 307 5.60 -7.42 20.85
N LEU A 308 6.45 -7.69 19.85
CA LEU A 308 7.27 -8.91 19.81
C LEU A 308 8.35 -9.01 20.90
N ASN A 309 8.64 -7.93 21.64
CA ASN A 309 9.54 -7.94 22.80
C ASN A 309 8.79 -8.24 24.11
N THR A 310 7.46 -8.26 24.10
CA THR A 310 6.67 -8.51 25.31
C THR A 310 6.74 -9.99 25.70
N LYS A 311 6.49 -10.27 26.99
CA LYS A 311 6.41 -11.65 27.48
C LYS A 311 5.10 -12.34 27.07
N THR A 312 4.08 -11.55 26.76
CA THR A 312 2.73 -11.99 26.38
C THR A 312 2.72 -12.42 24.91
N ARG A 313 2.44 -13.69 24.66
CA ARG A 313 2.45 -14.28 23.31
C ARG A 313 1.16 -14.03 22.52
N ASP A 314 0.12 -13.52 23.18
CA ASP A 314 -1.25 -13.41 22.66
C ASP A 314 -1.33 -12.72 21.29
N PHE A 315 -0.40 -11.79 21.03
CA PHE A 315 -0.38 -10.98 19.82
C PHE A 315 0.82 -11.24 18.89
N HIS A 316 1.75 -12.12 19.27
CA HIS A 316 2.95 -12.38 18.47
C HIS A 316 2.60 -12.94 17.09
N SER A 317 1.62 -13.83 16.99
CA SER A 317 1.17 -14.38 15.71
C SER A 317 0.66 -13.30 14.75
N ILE A 318 -0.19 -12.38 15.25
CA ILE A 318 -0.74 -11.28 14.44
C ILE A 318 0.36 -10.30 14.04
N ALA A 319 1.24 -9.93 14.99
CA ALA A 319 2.39 -9.09 14.73
C ALA A 319 3.31 -9.68 13.63
N MET A 320 3.57 -10.99 13.68
CA MET A 320 4.38 -11.67 12.66
C MET A 320 3.73 -11.67 11.29
N LYS A 321 2.40 -11.87 11.19
CA LYS A 321 1.69 -11.78 9.90
C LYS A 321 1.77 -10.38 9.27
N ILE A 322 1.66 -9.33 10.09
CA ILE A 322 1.85 -7.95 9.62
C ILE A 322 3.25 -7.81 9.02
N LEU A 323 4.28 -8.31 9.71
CA LEU A 323 5.66 -8.28 9.19
C LEU A 323 5.83 -9.11 7.91
N CYS A 324 5.20 -10.30 7.79
CA CYS A 324 5.20 -11.08 6.54
C CYS A 324 4.64 -10.25 5.38
N ASN A 325 3.44 -9.68 5.55
CA ASN A 325 2.77 -8.89 4.50
C ASN A 325 3.61 -7.69 4.04
N LEU A 326 4.28 -7.02 4.98
CA LEU A 326 5.13 -5.85 4.72
C LEU A 326 6.48 -6.24 4.07
N SER A 327 7.05 -7.38 4.46
CA SER A 327 8.38 -7.84 4.00
C SER A 327 8.47 -8.13 2.51
N CYS A 328 7.34 -8.39 1.84
CA CYS A 328 7.31 -8.62 0.38
C CYS A 328 7.66 -7.37 -0.43
N ASN A 329 7.66 -6.18 0.17
CA ASN A 329 8.07 -4.94 -0.49
C ASN A 329 9.54 -4.63 -0.17
N CYS A 330 10.38 -4.48 -1.20
CA CYS A 330 11.82 -4.30 -1.02
C CYS A 330 12.20 -3.02 -0.24
N ASP A 331 11.55 -1.89 -0.50
CA ASP A 331 11.80 -0.63 0.20
C ASP A 331 11.47 -0.73 1.70
N ILE A 332 10.34 -1.39 2.01
CA ILE A 332 9.94 -1.67 3.39
C ILE A 332 10.91 -2.64 4.04
N GLY A 333 11.40 -3.63 3.28
CA GLY A 333 12.42 -4.56 3.74
C GLY A 333 13.68 -3.87 4.23
N TYR A 334 14.21 -2.88 3.49
CA TYR A 334 15.34 -2.08 3.95
C TYR A 334 15.02 -1.33 5.26
N HIS A 335 13.80 -0.82 5.41
CA HIS A 335 13.39 -0.15 6.64
C HIS A 335 13.27 -1.13 7.82
N MET A 336 12.79 -2.36 7.60
CA MET A 336 12.77 -3.41 8.63
C MET A 336 14.18 -3.78 9.08
N VAL A 337 15.14 -3.88 8.14
CA VAL A 337 16.55 -4.12 8.47
C VAL A 337 17.12 -2.96 9.29
N TYR A 338 16.82 -1.71 8.90
CA TYR A 338 17.24 -0.52 9.64
C TYR A 338 16.72 -0.49 11.08
N LEU A 339 15.52 -1.05 11.34
CA LEU A 339 14.93 -1.15 12.68
C LEU A 339 15.39 -2.38 13.48
N ASP A 340 16.52 -2.99 13.12
CA ASP A 340 17.08 -4.18 13.79
C ASP A 340 16.10 -5.37 13.89
N CYS A 341 15.26 -5.56 12.86
CA CYS A 341 14.33 -6.68 12.82
C CYS A 341 15.06 -8.04 12.71
N ILE A 342 16.18 -8.11 12.01
CA ILE A 342 16.85 -9.40 11.70
C ILE A 342 17.34 -10.16 12.95
N PRO A 343 18.09 -9.54 13.89
CA PRO A 343 18.47 -10.24 15.12
C PRO A 343 17.27 -10.69 15.96
N LYS A 344 16.11 -10.02 15.83
CA LYS A 344 14.86 -10.43 16.48
C LYS A 344 14.28 -11.68 15.83
N LEU A 345 14.18 -11.71 14.51
CA LEU A 345 13.69 -12.87 13.75
C LEU A 345 14.55 -14.12 13.99
N ILE A 346 15.89 -13.97 13.99
CA ILE A 346 16.81 -15.09 14.24
C ILE A 346 16.59 -15.69 15.63
N ARG A 347 16.34 -14.88 16.66
CA ARG A 347 16.03 -15.35 18.01
C ARG A 347 14.69 -16.08 18.08
N LEU A 348 13.69 -15.63 17.32
CA LEU A 348 12.35 -16.22 17.28
C LEU A 348 12.25 -17.46 16.36
N LEU A 349 13.24 -17.71 15.50
CA LEU A 349 13.22 -18.82 14.56
C LEU A 349 13.24 -20.20 15.23
N GLY A 350 13.74 -20.30 16.48
CA GLY A 350 13.69 -21.54 17.27
C GLY A 350 12.33 -21.80 17.94
N ASP A 351 11.39 -20.86 17.82
CA ASP A 351 10.04 -20.99 18.39
C ASP A 351 9.11 -21.70 17.39
N PRO A 352 8.58 -22.90 17.69
CA PRO A 352 7.80 -23.67 16.73
C PRO A 352 6.52 -22.96 16.27
N ASP A 353 5.93 -22.08 17.09
CA ASP A 353 4.70 -21.36 16.71
C ASP A 353 4.97 -20.19 15.75
N LEU A 354 6.19 -19.64 15.78
CA LEU A 354 6.57 -18.42 15.05
C LEU A 354 7.60 -18.67 13.94
N ALA A 355 8.26 -19.83 13.93
CA ALA A 355 9.33 -20.19 13.00
C ALA A 355 8.90 -20.03 11.54
N ARG A 356 7.66 -20.44 11.21
CA ARG A 356 7.10 -20.33 9.86
C ARG A 356 7.06 -18.90 9.32
N PHE A 357 6.70 -17.94 10.18
CA PHE A 357 6.68 -16.53 9.81
C PHE A 357 8.09 -15.95 9.75
N CYS A 358 8.96 -16.36 10.67
CA CYS A 358 10.35 -15.91 10.69
C CYS A 358 11.08 -16.31 9.41
N ILE A 359 10.93 -17.57 8.96
CA ILE A 359 11.60 -18.05 7.76
C ILE A 359 11.05 -17.38 6.49
N GLU A 360 9.74 -17.14 6.43
CA GLU A 360 9.11 -16.40 5.33
C GLU A 360 9.64 -14.96 5.23
N ILE A 361 9.67 -14.22 6.35
CA ILE A 361 10.19 -12.85 6.38
C ILE A 361 11.68 -12.83 6.00
N ILE A 362 12.49 -13.71 6.57
CA ILE A 362 13.92 -13.80 6.23
C ILE A 362 14.09 -14.09 4.74
N ARG A 363 13.31 -15.04 4.19
CA ARG A 363 13.30 -15.37 2.76
C ARG A 363 12.99 -14.14 1.89
N ASN A 364 11.99 -13.34 2.26
CA ASN A 364 11.62 -12.14 1.51
C ASN A 364 12.70 -11.05 1.56
N LEU A 365 13.46 -11.00 2.66
CA LEU A 365 14.52 -10.01 2.87
C LEU A 365 15.91 -10.49 2.40
N CYS A 366 16.06 -11.74 1.95
CA CYS A 366 17.34 -12.33 1.53
C CYS A 366 17.99 -11.64 0.31
N SER A 367 17.28 -10.77 -0.41
CA SER A 367 17.88 -9.91 -1.44
C SER A 367 18.83 -8.86 -0.85
N ILE A 368 18.69 -8.54 0.44
CA ILE A 368 19.53 -7.58 1.17
C ILE A 368 20.79 -8.27 1.73
N GLU A 369 21.97 -7.73 1.42
CA GLU A 369 23.28 -8.32 1.81
C GLU A 369 23.43 -8.46 3.33
N GLU A 370 23.00 -7.45 4.09
CA GLU A 370 23.07 -7.44 5.55
C GLU A 370 22.28 -8.60 6.18
N VAL A 371 21.18 -9.01 5.56
CA VAL A 371 20.34 -10.12 6.02
C VAL A 371 21.05 -11.44 5.80
N ARG A 372 21.61 -11.64 4.60
CA ARG A 372 22.35 -12.87 4.27
C ARG A 372 23.54 -13.06 5.20
N ILE A 373 24.33 -12.01 5.43
CA ILE A 373 25.47 -12.04 6.36
C ILE A 373 24.98 -12.40 7.77
N ALA A 374 23.95 -11.75 8.29
CA ALA A 374 23.46 -11.99 9.65
C ALA A 374 22.93 -13.42 9.86
N VAL A 375 22.21 -13.97 8.87
CA VAL A 375 21.74 -15.36 8.88
C VAL A 375 22.92 -16.32 8.90
N ALA A 376 23.93 -16.06 8.06
CA ALA A 376 25.03 -16.97 7.86
C ALA A 376 26.07 -16.97 9.01
N GLU A 377 26.33 -15.80 9.61
CA GLU A 377 27.20 -15.68 10.78
C GLU A 377 26.58 -16.30 12.05
N THR A 378 25.26 -16.51 12.09
CA THR A 378 24.58 -17.04 13.27
C THR A 378 24.38 -18.56 13.15
N SER A 379 25.26 -19.34 13.78
CA SER A 379 25.24 -20.82 13.70
C SER A 379 23.91 -21.45 14.15
N SER A 380 23.25 -20.89 15.18
CA SER A 380 21.94 -21.34 15.63
C SER A 380 20.84 -21.10 14.59
N CYS A 381 20.98 -20.06 13.75
CA CYS A 381 20.04 -19.78 12.66
C CYS A 381 20.07 -20.90 11.62
N ILE A 382 21.26 -21.28 11.14
CA ILE A 382 21.42 -22.39 10.19
C ILE A 382 20.88 -23.70 10.75
N SER A 383 21.11 -23.98 12.04
CA SER A 383 20.54 -25.16 12.70
C SER A 383 19.01 -25.16 12.68
N ASN A 384 18.38 -24.03 13.02
CA ASN A 384 16.92 -23.90 12.99
C ASN A 384 16.37 -24.01 11.55
N ILE A 385 17.04 -23.41 10.56
CA ILE A 385 16.67 -23.54 9.13
C ILE A 385 16.76 -25.00 8.68
N SER A 386 17.79 -25.72 9.10
CA SER A 386 17.95 -27.15 8.79
C SER A 386 16.81 -27.97 9.38
N GLN A 387 16.43 -27.69 10.64
CA GLN A 387 15.29 -28.34 11.27
C GLN A 387 13.97 -28.06 10.54
N ILE A 388 13.73 -26.81 10.11
CA ILE A 388 12.55 -26.46 9.31
C ILE A 388 12.54 -27.20 7.97
N LEU A 389 13.70 -27.34 7.33
CA LEU A 389 13.82 -28.11 6.09
C LEU A 389 13.52 -29.60 6.29
N GLU A 390 13.90 -30.17 7.44
CA GLU A 390 13.66 -31.58 7.78
C GLU A 390 12.19 -31.87 8.13
N THR A 391 11.55 -31.02 8.94
CA THR A 391 10.24 -31.33 9.55
C THR A 391 9.08 -30.42 9.13
N GLY A 392 9.36 -29.34 8.39
CA GLY A 392 8.37 -28.33 8.03
C GLY A 392 7.37 -28.78 6.96
N THR A 393 6.34 -27.95 6.76
CA THR A 393 5.42 -28.08 5.62
C THR A 393 6.15 -27.82 4.30
N LYS A 394 5.57 -28.23 3.16
CA LYS A 394 6.21 -28.01 1.85
C LYS A 394 6.51 -26.53 1.55
N GLU A 395 5.70 -25.61 2.05
CA GLU A 395 5.92 -24.16 1.95
C GLU A 395 7.05 -23.67 2.87
N GLU A 396 7.10 -24.15 4.11
CA GLU A 396 8.20 -23.84 5.04
C GLU A 396 9.54 -24.40 4.54
N GLN A 397 9.54 -25.62 3.99
CA GLN A 397 10.71 -26.24 3.37
C GLN A 397 11.19 -25.44 2.16
N GLU A 398 10.27 -24.94 1.32
CA GLU A 398 10.60 -24.05 0.21
C GLU A 398 11.30 -22.78 0.71
N HIS A 399 10.73 -22.11 1.73
CA HIS A 399 11.34 -20.91 2.29
C HIS A 399 12.73 -21.20 2.88
N ALA A 400 12.86 -22.29 3.64
CA ALA A 400 14.13 -22.71 4.23
C ALA A 400 15.20 -22.97 3.16
N ALA A 401 14.88 -23.75 2.12
CA ALA A 401 15.79 -24.01 1.01
C ALA A 401 16.15 -22.72 0.26
N GLY A 402 15.19 -21.80 0.10
CA GLY A 402 15.42 -20.50 -0.54
C GLY A 402 16.44 -19.66 0.22
N VAL A 403 16.30 -19.57 1.54
CA VAL A 403 17.28 -18.87 2.39
C VAL A 403 18.66 -19.49 2.29
N LEU A 404 18.77 -20.83 2.34
CA LEU A 404 20.05 -21.52 2.20
C LEU A 404 20.69 -21.28 0.82
N LEU A 405 19.91 -21.27 -0.25
CA LEU A 405 20.40 -20.96 -1.59
C LEU A 405 21.01 -19.55 -1.67
N PHE A 406 20.34 -18.55 -1.10
CA PHE A 406 20.87 -17.19 -1.08
C PHE A 406 22.16 -17.07 -0.28
N VAL A 407 22.25 -17.74 0.86
CA VAL A 407 23.46 -17.73 1.70
C VAL A 407 24.63 -18.45 1.02
N CYS A 408 24.37 -19.61 0.41
CA CYS A 408 25.39 -20.42 -0.27
C CYS A 408 25.94 -19.77 -1.54
N ARG A 409 25.20 -18.89 -2.22
CA ARG A 409 25.66 -18.23 -3.45
C ARG A 409 26.76 -17.19 -3.25
N GLU A 410 26.92 -16.65 -2.05
CA GLU A 410 27.87 -15.56 -1.79
C GLU A 410 29.12 -15.99 -1.03
N HIS A 411 29.07 -17.14 -0.36
CA HIS A 411 30.12 -17.56 0.56
C HIS A 411 30.28 -19.08 0.56
N ALA A 412 31.37 -19.55 -0.03
CA ALA A 412 31.71 -20.97 -0.13
C ALA A 412 31.82 -21.66 1.25
N ASP A 413 32.23 -20.92 2.27
CA ASP A 413 32.32 -21.41 3.65
C ASP A 413 30.95 -21.86 4.20
N PHE A 414 29.86 -21.20 3.79
CA PHE A 414 28.53 -21.59 4.20
C PHE A 414 28.00 -22.82 3.45
N CYS A 415 28.46 -23.06 2.21
CA CYS A 415 28.15 -24.31 1.52
C CYS A 415 28.63 -25.53 2.32
N GLN A 416 29.78 -25.43 2.99
CA GLN A 416 30.29 -26.51 3.85
C GLN A 416 29.38 -26.81 5.06
N LEU A 417 28.72 -25.79 5.61
CA LEU A 417 27.76 -25.98 6.71
C LEU A 417 26.46 -26.65 6.26
N VAL A 418 26.09 -26.49 4.98
CA VAL A 418 24.88 -27.04 4.37
C VAL A 418 25.12 -28.45 3.80
N MET A 419 26.36 -28.82 3.47
CA MET A 419 26.75 -30.17 3.01
C MET A 419 26.70 -31.28 4.10
N ARG A 420 25.87 -31.12 5.13
CA ARG A 420 25.62 -32.20 6.11
C ARG A 420 24.68 -33.23 5.48
N ASP A 421 24.93 -34.51 5.77
CA ASP A 421 24.14 -35.61 5.18
C ASP A 421 22.64 -35.45 5.40
N THR A 422 22.19 -34.95 6.56
CA THR A 422 20.75 -34.77 6.85
C THR A 422 20.12 -33.72 5.94
N ILE A 423 20.76 -32.56 5.81
CA ILE A 423 20.31 -31.45 4.96
C ILE A 423 20.27 -31.88 3.49
N LEU A 424 21.31 -32.58 3.01
CA LEU A 424 21.35 -33.08 1.64
C LEU A 424 20.20 -34.05 1.35
N GLN A 425 19.87 -34.96 2.28
CA GLN A 425 18.73 -35.85 2.12
C GLN A 425 17.41 -35.09 2.08
N SER A 426 17.22 -34.09 2.94
CA SER A 426 16.01 -33.25 2.92
C SER A 426 15.90 -32.42 1.64
N LEU A 427 17.01 -31.94 1.09
CA LEU A 427 17.02 -31.24 -0.20
C LEU A 427 16.67 -32.19 -1.36
N VAL A 428 17.18 -33.43 -1.34
CA VAL A 428 16.81 -34.44 -2.33
C VAL A 428 15.32 -34.78 -2.24
N ASP A 429 14.77 -34.99 -1.04
CA ASP A 429 13.33 -35.20 -0.87
C ASP A 429 12.52 -34.00 -1.38
N LEU A 430 12.92 -32.77 -1.05
CA LEU A 430 12.25 -31.57 -1.52
C LEU A 430 12.33 -31.42 -3.05
N SER A 431 13.44 -31.81 -3.67
CA SER A 431 13.61 -31.76 -5.14
C SER A 431 12.66 -32.70 -5.89
N LEU A 432 12.28 -33.82 -5.26
CA LEU A 432 11.42 -34.84 -5.87
C LEU A 432 9.95 -34.69 -5.47
N ASN A 433 9.71 -34.35 -4.20
CA ASN A 433 8.40 -34.40 -3.55
C ASN A 433 7.94 -33.01 -3.04
N GLY A 434 8.66 -31.94 -3.35
CA GLY A 434 8.32 -30.57 -2.98
C GLY A 434 7.13 -30.00 -3.73
N ASN A 435 6.75 -28.77 -3.38
CA ASN A 435 5.90 -27.96 -4.25
C ASN A 435 6.72 -27.47 -5.47
N SER A 436 6.06 -26.89 -6.48
CA SER A 436 6.71 -26.51 -7.75
C SER A 436 7.95 -25.63 -7.57
N ARG A 437 7.90 -24.65 -6.66
CA ARG A 437 9.02 -23.75 -6.37
C ARG A 437 10.09 -24.39 -5.52
N GLY A 438 9.72 -25.14 -4.50
CA GLY A 438 10.62 -25.89 -3.63
C GLY A 438 11.45 -26.91 -4.43
N GLN A 439 10.85 -27.57 -5.42
CA GLN A 439 11.57 -28.48 -6.31
C GLN A 439 12.66 -27.76 -7.11
N ILE A 440 12.35 -26.58 -7.67
CA ILE A 440 13.31 -25.76 -8.44
C ILE A 440 14.44 -25.28 -7.53
N ILE A 441 14.11 -24.68 -6.38
CA ILE A 441 15.07 -24.15 -5.42
C ILE A 441 15.99 -25.26 -4.89
N ALA A 442 15.43 -26.41 -4.53
CA ALA A 442 16.22 -27.53 -4.00
C ALA A 442 17.17 -28.09 -5.06
N SER A 443 16.70 -28.24 -6.30
CA SER A 443 17.53 -28.72 -7.41
C SER A 443 18.69 -27.76 -7.69
N GLU A 444 18.42 -26.45 -7.67
CA GLU A 444 19.44 -25.44 -7.88
C GLU A 444 20.47 -25.40 -6.74
N LEU A 445 20.02 -25.52 -5.49
CA LEU A 445 20.91 -25.59 -4.33
C LEU A 445 21.79 -26.85 -4.38
N LEU A 446 21.23 -28.01 -4.71
CA LEU A 446 22.00 -29.25 -4.85
C LEU A 446 23.08 -29.12 -5.93
N GLN A 447 22.74 -28.53 -7.09
CA GLN A 447 23.72 -28.26 -8.13
C GLN A 447 24.83 -27.32 -7.63
N LEU A 448 24.48 -26.22 -6.95
CA LEU A 448 25.48 -25.30 -6.39
C LEU A 448 26.44 -26.01 -5.42
N LEU A 449 25.90 -26.84 -4.53
CA LEU A 449 26.70 -27.59 -3.56
C LEU A 449 27.63 -28.61 -4.23
N GLU A 450 27.19 -29.26 -5.30
CA GLU A 450 28.02 -30.16 -6.10
C GLU A 450 29.19 -29.41 -6.77
N HIS A 451 28.93 -28.24 -7.39
CA HIS A 451 29.98 -27.45 -8.02
C HIS A 451 31.02 -26.93 -7.02
N VAL A 452 30.59 -26.52 -5.81
CA VAL A 452 31.48 -26.06 -4.74
C VAL A 452 32.32 -27.20 -4.17
N LYS A 453 31.78 -28.43 -4.13
CA LYS A 453 32.53 -29.62 -3.74
C LYS A 453 33.69 -29.91 -4.69
N ASP A 454 33.50 -29.67 -5.98
CA ASP A 454 34.53 -29.89 -7.01
C ASP A 454 35.56 -28.74 -7.08
N ASP A 455 35.11 -27.50 -6.89
CA ASP A 455 35.97 -26.30 -6.89
C ASP A 455 35.37 -25.17 -6.03
N PRO A 456 35.93 -24.89 -4.84
CA PRO A 456 35.43 -23.85 -3.94
C PRO A 456 35.41 -22.44 -4.55
N ALA A 457 36.21 -22.18 -5.59
CA ALA A 457 36.23 -20.88 -6.28
C ALA A 457 35.00 -20.64 -7.19
N LYS A 458 34.17 -21.67 -7.42
CA LYS A 458 32.98 -21.61 -8.28
C LYS A 458 31.68 -21.24 -7.54
N CYS A 459 31.77 -20.76 -6.31
CA CYS A 459 30.62 -20.34 -5.50
C CYS A 459 29.74 -19.25 -6.18
N SER A 460 30.22 -18.62 -7.26
CA SER A 460 29.45 -17.66 -8.07
C SER A 460 29.23 -18.16 -9.51
N ILE A 461 28.07 -18.74 -9.79
CA ILE A 461 27.58 -19.12 -11.13
C ILE A 461 26.65 -17.99 -11.66
N PRO A 462 26.51 -17.74 -12.99
CA PRO A 462 25.92 -16.50 -13.52
C PRO A 462 24.50 -16.22 -13.02
N LYS A 463 24.14 -14.94 -12.94
CA LYS A 463 22.83 -14.33 -12.59
C LYS A 463 21.66 -14.76 -13.52
N THR A 464 21.62 -16.00 -13.97
CA THR A 464 20.56 -16.49 -14.84
C THR A 464 19.35 -16.84 -13.97
N ASP A 465 18.23 -16.15 -14.25
CA ASP A 465 16.89 -16.39 -13.73
C ASP A 465 16.60 -16.19 -12.23
N LEU A 466 17.23 -15.20 -11.59
CA LEU A 466 16.72 -14.67 -10.29
C LEU A 466 15.23 -14.26 -10.38
N ALA A 467 14.80 -13.82 -11.57
CA ALA A 467 13.43 -13.45 -11.87
C ALA A 467 12.41 -14.61 -11.75
N LEU A 468 12.84 -15.88 -11.87
CA LEU A 468 11.95 -17.03 -11.70
C LEU A 468 11.73 -17.40 -10.22
N LEU A 469 12.67 -17.05 -9.34
CA LEU A 469 12.57 -17.29 -7.89
C LEU A 469 11.82 -16.16 -7.17
N ASP A 470 11.77 -14.97 -7.76
CA ASP A 470 11.15 -13.74 -7.23
C ASP A 470 9.63 -13.63 -7.48
N ILE A 471 8.93 -14.74 -7.73
CA ILE A 471 7.46 -14.72 -7.84
C ILE A 471 6.85 -14.71 -6.43
N SER A 472 7.12 -13.69 -5.60
CA SER A 472 6.16 -13.42 -4.51
C SER A 472 4.81 -13.10 -5.16
N SER A 473 3.75 -13.69 -4.63
CA SER A 473 2.40 -13.54 -5.18
C SER A 473 2.03 -12.05 -5.28
N SER A 474 1.71 -11.63 -6.50
CA SER A 474 1.11 -10.36 -6.94
C SER A 474 2.03 -9.15 -7.26
N SER A 475 1.82 -8.68 -8.50
CA SER A 475 2.28 -7.43 -9.14
C SER A 475 3.76 -7.36 -9.57
N SER A 476 3.95 -7.72 -10.84
CA SER A 476 5.10 -7.41 -11.67
C SER A 476 5.42 -5.91 -11.68
N SER A 477 6.58 -5.53 -11.15
CA SER A 477 7.33 -4.37 -11.61
C SER A 477 8.78 -4.80 -11.81
N GLN A 478 9.25 -4.70 -13.05
CA GLN A 478 10.63 -4.98 -13.42
C GLN A 478 11.51 -3.88 -12.81
N TYR A 479 12.35 -4.24 -11.84
CA TYR A 479 13.37 -3.34 -11.30
C TYR A 479 14.71 -3.68 -11.94
N GLU A 480 15.25 -2.75 -12.74
CA GLU A 480 16.67 -2.71 -13.00
C GLU A 480 17.42 -2.27 -11.73
N ASP A 481 18.44 -3.07 -11.41
CA ASP A 481 19.33 -3.05 -10.27
C ASP A 481 20.14 -1.73 -10.20
N LYS A 482 19.52 -0.62 -9.75
CA LYS A 482 20.24 0.60 -9.37
C LYS A 482 20.74 0.45 -7.93
N LYS A 483 21.99 -0.02 -7.79
CA LYS A 483 22.75 0.08 -6.53
C LYS A 483 22.68 1.53 -6.00
N PRO A 484 22.10 1.78 -4.82
CA PRO A 484 22.28 3.06 -4.17
C PRO A 484 23.66 3.10 -3.48
N PRO A 485 24.22 4.29 -3.20
CA PRO A 485 25.60 4.44 -2.78
C PRO A 485 25.75 4.13 -1.27
N PHE A 486 25.74 2.85 -0.89
CA PHE A 486 25.67 2.43 0.53
C PHE A 486 27.00 1.97 1.16
N ARG A 487 28.15 2.22 0.53
CA ARG A 487 29.48 1.95 1.13
C ARG A 487 29.73 2.67 2.48
N ALA A 488 28.90 3.63 2.86
CA ALA A 488 29.02 4.39 4.11
C ALA A 488 28.58 3.62 5.38
N PHE A 489 27.75 2.57 5.27
CA PHE A 489 27.14 1.96 6.47
C PHE A 489 28.03 0.94 7.18
N ARG A 490 29.02 0.35 6.49
CA ARG A 490 30.05 -0.50 7.12
C ARG A 490 30.90 0.28 8.15
N PHE A 491 30.95 1.62 8.02
CA PHE A 491 31.72 2.48 8.91
C PHE A 491 31.03 2.72 10.26
N PHE A 492 29.71 2.83 10.31
CA PHE A 492 28.99 3.15 11.56
C PHE A 492 28.89 1.96 12.53
N ARG A 493 28.76 0.73 12.01
CA ARG A 493 28.75 -0.49 12.86
C ARG A 493 30.09 -0.74 13.55
N LYS A 494 31.21 -0.36 12.92
CA LYS A 494 32.56 -0.47 13.52
C LYS A 494 32.85 0.60 14.57
N ILE A 495 32.21 1.77 14.48
CA ILE A 495 32.43 2.87 15.43
C ILE A 495 31.64 2.62 16.74
N LEU A 496 30.48 1.98 16.68
CA LEU A 496 29.67 1.66 17.87
C LEU A 496 30.19 0.47 18.69
N SER A 497 30.95 -0.47 18.11
CA SER A 497 31.60 -1.55 18.86
C SER A 497 32.91 -1.14 19.56
N LEU A 498 33.31 0.14 19.45
CA LEU A 498 34.47 0.70 20.14
C LEU A 498 34.08 1.57 21.35
N TYR A 499 32.78 1.71 21.64
CA TYR A 499 32.26 2.51 22.74
C TYR A 499 31.22 1.79 23.63
N LEU A 500 31.13 0.46 23.51
CA LEU A 500 30.51 -0.47 24.48
C LEU A 500 31.54 -1.54 24.80
#